data_AF-A0A7W7ZXX1-F1
#
_entry.id   AF-A0A7W7ZXX1-F1
#
_cell.length_a   1.000
_cell.length_b   1.000
_cell.length_c   1.000
_cell.angle_alpha   90.00
_cell.angle_beta   90.00
_cell.angle_gamma   90.00
#
_symmetry.space_group_name_H-M   'P 1'
#
loop_
_entity.id
_entity.type
_entity.pdbx_description
1 polymer ?
#
loop_
_entity_poly.entity_id
_entity_poly.type
_entity_poly.pdbx_seq_one_letter_code
_entity_poly.pdbx_strand_id
1 'polypeptide(L)'
;MIRKFVGAVTAALALLAGLWLMIAPFALGTQPEGTDWTNTTNSEFFTGLGLAVVALAGAGAFIAAIYEELVARGLVTVRQRPAEPEPAPAAPAGASSAELATMLAPLVEALREDMRTRQNGSLVEEKR
;
A
#
# COMPACT_ATOMS: atom_id res chain seq x y z
N MET A 1 -17.91 19.07 -2.31
CA MET A 1 -16.69 19.65 -2.89
C MET A 1 -16.30 20.98 -2.26
N ILE A 2 -17.22 21.96 -2.14
CA ILE A 2 -16.93 23.30 -1.58
C ILE A 2 -16.18 23.25 -0.23
N ARG A 3 -16.62 22.38 0.69
CA ARG A 3 -16.03 22.20 2.03
C ARG A 3 -14.57 21.71 2.00
N LYS A 4 -14.28 20.75 1.10
CA LYS A 4 -12.91 20.24 0.92
C LYS A 4 -12.02 21.33 0.34
N PHE A 5 -12.53 22.08 -0.65
CA PHE A 5 -11.80 23.19 -1.30
C PHE A 5 -11.46 24.32 -0.33
N VAL A 6 -12.38 24.71 0.56
CA VAL A 6 -12.12 25.69 1.61
C VAL A 6 -10.99 25.22 2.53
N GLY A 7 -10.97 23.94 2.92
CA GLY A 7 -9.89 23.37 3.72
C GLY A 7 -8.51 23.49 3.05
N ALA A 8 -8.43 23.23 1.75
CA ALA A 8 -7.19 23.35 0.98
C ALA A 8 -6.70 24.81 0.87
N VAL A 9 -7.62 25.75 0.60
CA VAL A 9 -7.29 27.18 0.53
C VAL A 9 -6.81 27.69 1.90
N THR A 10 -7.51 27.32 2.97
CA THR A 10 -7.10 27.70 4.33
C THR A 10 -5.75 27.11 4.71
N ALA A 11 -5.49 25.84 4.37
CA ALA A 11 -4.19 25.21 4.61
C ALA A 11 -3.07 25.89 3.81
N ALA A 12 -3.31 26.24 2.54
CA ALA A 12 -2.32 26.93 1.72
C ALA A 12 -1.99 28.33 2.27
N LEU A 13 -3.00 29.09 2.67
CA LEU A 13 -2.82 30.41 3.30
C LEU A 13 -2.08 30.31 4.63
N ALA A 14 -2.41 29.31 5.46
CA ALA A 14 -1.72 29.07 6.72
C ALA A 14 -0.25 28.67 6.51
N LEU A 15 0.05 27.86 5.49
CA LEU A 15 1.42 27.53 5.10
C LEU A 15 2.19 28.78 4.72
N LEU A 16 1.64 29.60 3.82
CA LEU A 16 2.26 30.86 3.38
C LEU A 16 2.50 31.81 4.55
N ALA A 17 1.53 31.96 5.45
CA ALA A 17 1.67 32.77 6.65
C ALA A 17 2.76 32.23 7.59
N GLY A 18 2.84 30.91 7.78
CA GLY A 18 3.86 30.27 8.61
C GLY A 18 5.27 30.43 8.05
N LEU A 19 5.45 30.19 6.75
CA LEU A 19 6.71 30.43 6.04
C LEU A 19 7.11 31.91 6.09
N TRP A 20 6.16 32.81 5.91
CA TRP A 20 6.42 34.25 6.02
C TRP A 20 6.92 34.62 7.42
N LEU A 21 6.27 34.14 8.48
CA LEU A 21 6.70 34.34 9.87
C LEU A 21 8.15 33.87 10.13
N MET A 22 8.57 32.76 9.51
CA MET A 22 9.93 32.25 9.65
C MET A 22 10.98 33.14 8.97
N ILE A 23 10.63 33.77 7.85
CA ILE A 23 11.55 34.57 7.04
C ILE A 23 11.52 36.06 7.43
N ALA A 24 10.39 36.54 7.97
CA ALA A 24 10.15 37.94 8.34
C ALA A 24 11.28 38.58 9.18
N PRO A 25 11.81 37.96 10.26
CA PRO A 25 12.84 38.60 11.07
C PRO A 25 14.15 38.85 10.32
N PHE A 26 14.44 38.04 9.30
CA PHE A 26 15.61 38.20 8.43
C PHE A 26 15.35 39.17 7.30
N ALA A 27 14.16 39.14 6.70
CA ALA A 27 13.79 40.01 5.59
C ALA A 27 13.60 41.48 5.99
N LEU A 28 13.12 41.72 7.22
CA LEU A 28 12.84 43.06 7.74
C LEU A 28 14.01 43.66 8.54
N GLY A 29 15.10 42.91 8.71
CA GLY A 29 16.29 43.37 9.45
C GLY A 29 16.05 43.60 10.95
N THR A 30 15.01 42.99 11.52
CA THR A 30 14.73 43.06 12.96
C THR A 30 15.70 42.19 13.77
N GLN A 31 16.33 41.20 13.13
CA GLN A 31 17.43 40.42 13.68
C GLN A 31 18.79 41.05 13.28
N PRO A 32 19.62 41.48 14.25
CA PRO A 32 20.96 42.00 13.95
C PRO A 32 21.89 40.90 13.43
N GLU A 33 22.72 41.25 12.45
CA GLU A 33 23.70 40.35 11.86
C GLU A 33 24.88 40.11 12.83
N GLY A 34 25.33 38.85 12.94
CA GLY A 34 26.49 38.49 13.76
C GLY A 34 26.23 38.36 15.27
N THR A 35 24.98 38.47 15.72
CA THR A 35 24.56 38.22 17.11
C THR A 35 23.64 37.01 17.25
N ASP A 36 23.56 36.47 18.46
CA ASP A 36 22.59 35.41 18.81
C ASP A 36 21.15 35.83 18.49
N TRP A 37 20.29 34.83 18.27
CA TRP A 37 18.87 35.06 17.99
C TRP A 37 18.20 35.79 19.14
N THR A 38 17.56 36.92 18.83
CA THR A 38 16.75 37.62 19.82
C THR A 38 15.57 36.74 20.24
N ASN A 39 15.00 36.99 21.43
CA ASN A 39 13.79 36.29 21.88
C ASN A 39 12.62 36.49 20.89
N THR A 40 12.56 37.64 20.23
CA THR A 40 11.57 37.94 19.19
C THR A 40 11.74 37.03 18.00
N THR A 41 12.94 36.94 17.43
CA THR A 41 13.26 36.07 16.28
C THR A 41 12.99 34.60 16.59
N ASN A 42 13.35 34.13 17.77
CA ASN A 42 13.03 32.76 18.21
C ASN A 42 11.52 32.52 18.21
N SER A 43 10.75 33.42 18.85
CA SER A 43 9.31 33.26 18.99
C SER A 43 8.59 33.30 17.63
N GLU A 44 8.95 34.26 16.76
CA GLU A 44 8.39 34.39 15.41
C GLU A 44 8.70 33.17 14.54
N PHE A 45 9.96 32.71 14.56
CA PHE A 45 10.40 31.54 13.80
C PHE A 45 9.69 30.27 14.25
N PHE A 46 9.66 29.97 15.55
CA PHE A 46 9.03 28.75 16.06
C PHE A 46 7.50 28.79 15.95
N THR A 47 6.87 29.96 16.07
CA THR A 47 5.43 30.12 15.81
C THR A 47 5.12 29.89 14.33
N GLY A 48 5.94 30.45 13.42
CA GLY A 48 5.83 30.20 11.99
C GLY A 48 6.02 28.72 11.63
N LEU A 49 7.01 28.07 12.23
CA LEU A 49 7.25 26.63 12.08
C LEU A 49 6.05 25.80 12.55
N GLY A 50 5.51 26.09 13.74
CA GLY A 50 4.33 25.41 14.25
C GLY A 50 3.12 25.56 13.32
N LEU A 51 2.89 26.77 12.81
CA LEU A 51 1.82 27.04 11.85
C LEU A 51 2.03 26.28 10.53
N ALA A 52 3.26 26.23 10.02
CA ALA A 52 3.62 25.50 8.81
C ALA A 52 3.38 23.98 8.96
N VAL A 53 3.72 23.40 10.11
CA VAL A 53 3.49 21.98 10.41
C VAL A 53 1.99 21.66 10.42
N VAL A 54 1.16 22.48 11.08
CA VAL A 54 -0.29 22.29 11.10
C VAL A 54 -0.88 22.41 9.70
N ALA A 55 -0.42 23.39 8.93
CA ALA A 55 -0.86 23.59 7.56
C ALA A 55 -0.48 22.42 6.64
N LEU A 56 0.72 21.85 6.78
CA LEU A 56 1.15 20.65 6.07
C LEU A 56 0.30 19.42 6.43
N ALA A 57 0.00 19.24 7.71
CA ALA A 57 -0.88 18.16 8.15
C ALA A 57 -2.29 18.30 7.54
N GLY A 58 -2.83 19.52 7.51
CA GLY A 58 -4.09 19.84 6.84
C GLY A 58 -4.06 19.57 5.34
N ALA A 59 -2.99 19.95 4.66
CA ALA A 59 -2.78 19.66 3.24
C ALA A 59 -2.69 18.15 2.96
N GLY A 60 -1.96 17.40 3.79
CA GLY A 60 -1.87 15.94 3.71
C GLY A 60 -3.23 15.25 3.89
N ALA A 61 -4.02 15.69 4.87
CA ALA A 61 -5.39 15.19 5.06
C ALA A 61 -6.29 15.48 3.86
N PHE A 62 -6.16 16.66 3.25
CA PHE A 62 -6.90 17.00 2.03
C PHE A 62 -6.49 16.13 0.83
N ILE A 63 -5.19 15.88 0.64
CA ILE A 63 -4.68 14.98 -0.40
C ILE A 63 -5.24 13.57 -0.20
N ALA A 64 -5.24 13.05 1.03
CA ALA A 64 -5.82 11.75 1.36
C ALA A 64 -7.33 11.71 1.01
N ALA A 65 -8.07 12.76 1.38
CA ALA A 65 -9.50 12.86 1.08
C ALA A 65 -9.84 13.01 -0.41
N ILE A 66 -8.90 13.52 -1.22
CA ILE A 66 -8.99 13.48 -2.69
C ILE A 66 -8.69 12.08 -3.20
N TYR A 67 -7.62 11.46 -2.69
CA TYR A 67 -7.20 10.13 -3.11
C TYR A 67 -8.30 9.09 -2.87
N GLU A 68 -8.92 9.09 -1.69
CA GLU A 68 -10.09 8.27 -1.39
C GLU A 68 -11.24 8.49 -2.39
N GLU A 69 -11.48 9.73 -2.79
CA GLU A 69 -12.53 10.07 -3.74
C GLU A 69 -12.19 9.60 -5.17
N LEU A 70 -10.92 9.66 -5.58
CA LEU A 70 -10.45 9.11 -6.86
C LEU A 70 -10.53 7.58 -6.89
N VAL A 71 -10.17 6.92 -5.78
CA VAL A 71 -10.29 5.48 -5.61
C VAL A 71 -11.76 5.05 -5.67
N ALA A 72 -12.65 5.74 -4.93
CA ALA A 72 -14.08 5.45 -4.94
C ALA A 72 -14.71 5.63 -6.33
N ARG A 73 -14.16 6.53 -7.15
CA ARG A 73 -14.58 6.74 -8.55
C ARG A 73 -13.97 5.75 -9.53
N GLY A 74 -13.13 4.82 -9.08
CA GLY A 74 -12.45 3.83 -9.94
C GLY A 74 -11.38 4.41 -10.85
N LEU A 75 -11.00 5.68 -10.67
CA LEU A 75 -9.95 6.35 -11.45
C LEU A 75 -8.54 5.96 -10.98
N VAL A 76 -8.43 5.42 -9.77
CA VAL A 76 -7.18 4.92 -9.19
C VAL A 76 -7.40 3.48 -8.75
N THR A 77 -6.70 2.55 -9.39
CA THR A 77 -6.67 1.14 -8.96
C THR A 77 -5.77 1.03 -7.73
N VAL A 78 -6.37 0.90 -6.55
CA VAL A 78 -5.60 0.52 -5.35
C VAL A 78 -5.12 -0.91 -5.58
N ARG A 79 -3.81 -1.07 -5.75
CA ARG A 79 -3.19 -2.39 -5.69
C ARG A 79 -3.41 -2.90 -4.28
N GLN A 80 -4.42 -3.74 -4.09
CA GLN A 80 -4.63 -4.42 -2.82
C GLN A 80 -3.32 -5.14 -2.50
N ARG A 81 -2.71 -4.78 -1.38
CA ARG A 81 -1.70 -5.66 -0.78
C ARG A 81 -2.41 -7.00 -0.64
N PRO A 82 -1.88 -8.10 -1.21
CA PRO A 82 -2.44 -9.42 -0.98
C PRO A 82 -2.63 -9.54 0.52
N ALA A 83 -3.88 -9.75 0.94
CA ALA A 83 -4.16 -9.96 2.35
C ALA A 83 -3.27 -11.13 2.78
N GLU A 84 -2.35 -10.86 3.72
CA GLU A 84 -1.73 -11.94 4.49
C GLU A 84 -2.92 -12.76 5.00
N PRO A 85 -3.04 -14.05 4.65
CA PRO A 85 -4.23 -14.81 4.94
C PRO A 85 -4.47 -14.75 6.45
N GLU A 86 -5.56 -14.09 6.84
CA GLU A 86 -6.20 -14.38 8.11
C GLU A 86 -6.34 -15.90 8.17
N PRO A 87 -6.01 -16.57 9.29
CA PRO A 87 -6.12 -18.01 9.40
C PRO A 87 -7.60 -18.41 9.38
N ALA A 88 -8.20 -18.38 8.19
CA ALA A 88 -9.48 -18.97 7.92
C ALA A 88 -9.31 -20.49 8.06
N PRO A 89 -10.30 -21.19 8.63
CA PRO A 89 -10.25 -22.63 8.80
C PRO A 89 -9.94 -23.26 7.44
N ALA A 90 -8.89 -24.09 7.40
CA ALA A 90 -8.30 -24.65 6.19
C ALA A 90 -9.36 -24.94 5.10
N ALA A 91 -9.44 -24.06 4.10
CA ALA A 91 -10.08 -24.42 2.84
C ALA A 91 -9.33 -25.63 2.29
N PRO A 92 -10.03 -26.65 1.76
CA PRO A 92 -9.40 -27.94 1.51
C PRO A 92 -8.26 -27.74 0.51
N ALA A 93 -7.04 -28.06 0.95
CA ALA A 93 -5.84 -28.20 0.11
C ALA A 93 -5.99 -29.31 -0.97
N GLY A 94 -7.21 -29.81 -1.18
CA GLY A 94 -7.58 -30.89 -2.07
C GLY A 94 -7.84 -30.46 -3.51
N ALA A 95 -7.98 -29.17 -3.83
CA ALA A 95 -8.21 -28.74 -5.22
C ALA A 95 -7.00 -29.05 -6.12
N SER A 96 -5.78 -28.70 -5.69
CA SER A 96 -4.56 -29.01 -6.43
C SER A 96 -4.26 -30.51 -6.45
N SER A 97 -4.54 -31.22 -5.35
CA SER A 97 -4.34 -32.67 -5.24
C SER A 97 -5.34 -33.45 -6.11
N ALA A 98 -6.59 -32.98 -6.21
CA ALA A 98 -7.63 -33.59 -7.04
C ALA A 98 -7.41 -33.32 -8.53
N GLU A 99 -6.94 -32.12 -8.90
CA GLU A 99 -6.53 -31.83 -10.28
C GLU A 99 -5.30 -32.65 -10.69
N LEU A 100 -4.29 -32.77 -9.83
CA LEU A 100 -3.15 -33.67 -10.03
C LEU A 100 -3.59 -35.14 -10.16
N ALA A 101 -4.49 -35.60 -9.30
CA ALA A 101 -5.06 -36.95 -9.38
C ALA A 101 -5.80 -37.17 -10.70
N THR A 102 -6.50 -36.14 -11.20
CA THR A 102 -7.21 -36.20 -12.49
C THR A 102 -6.23 -36.26 -13.67
N MET A 103 -5.11 -35.53 -13.61
CA MET A 103 -4.06 -35.58 -14.64
C MET A 103 -3.27 -36.90 -14.63
N LEU A 104 -3.11 -37.53 -13.46
CA LEU A 104 -2.35 -38.78 -13.30
C LEU A 104 -3.17 -40.04 -13.56
N ALA A 105 -4.50 -39.97 -13.48
CA ALA A 105 -5.41 -41.10 -13.71
C ALA A 105 -5.14 -41.89 -15.01
N PRO A 106 -4.98 -41.26 -16.20
CA PRO A 106 -4.72 -42.01 -17.43
C PRO A 106 -3.36 -42.71 -17.44
N LEU A 107 -2.34 -42.15 -16.78
CA LEU A 107 -1.01 -42.77 -16.69
C LEU A 107 -1.01 -43.99 -15.76
N VAL A 108 -1.78 -43.94 -14.67
CA VAL A 108 -1.94 -45.07 -13.74
C VAL A 108 -2.70 -46.21 -14.41
N GLU A 109 -3.72 -45.91 -15.21
CA GLU A 109 -4.48 -46.95 -15.92
C GLU A 109 -3.63 -47.62 -17.02
N ALA A 110 -2.86 -46.83 -17.77
CA ALA A 110 -1.90 -47.37 -18.74
C ALA A 110 -0.85 -48.27 -18.08
N LEU A 111 -0.35 -47.91 -16.89
CA LEU A 111 0.60 -48.72 -16.14
C LEU A 111 -0.02 -50.02 -15.61
N ARG A 112 -1.28 -49.97 -15.17
CA ARG A 112 -2.03 -51.14 -14.70
C ARG A 112 -2.23 -52.15 -15.82
N GLU A 113 -2.54 -51.69 -17.02
CA GLU A 113 -2.72 -52.54 -18.19
C GLU A 113 -1.38 -53.15 -18.66
N ASP A 114 -0.27 -52.41 -18.62
CA ASP A 114 1.07 -52.96 -18.93
C ASP A 114 1.45 -54.08 -17.95
N MET A 115 1.25 -53.86 -16.65
CA MET A 115 1.50 -54.87 -15.61
C MET A 115 0.64 -56.12 -15.79
N ARG A 116 -0.65 -55.96 -16.12
CA ARG A 116 -1.56 -57.09 -16.38
C ARG A 116 -1.13 -57.88 -17.62
N THR A 117 -0.69 -57.19 -18.67
CA THR A 117 -0.18 -57.80 -19.90
C THR A 117 1.08 -58.61 -19.63
N ARG A 118 2.02 -58.09 -18.83
CA ARG A 118 3.23 -58.82 -18.43
C ARG A 118 2.91 -60.05 -17.57
N GLN A 119 1.99 -59.92 -16.61
CA GLN A 119 1.58 -61.03 -15.75
C GLN A 119 0.87 -62.15 -16.53
N ASN A 120 0.07 -61.80 -17.55
CA ASN A 120 -0.55 -62.80 -18.42
C ASN A 120 0.47 -63.41 -19.40
N GLY A 121 1.45 -62.64 -19.87
CA GLY A 121 2.54 -63.15 -20.70
C GLY A 121 3.43 -64.16 -19.97
N SER A 122 3.72 -63.94 -18.68
CA SER A 122 4.51 -64.90 -17.87
C SER A 122 3.79 -66.23 -17.63
N LEU A 123 2.44 -66.23 -17.57
CA LEU A 123 1.64 -67.45 -17.41
C LEU A 123 1.54 -68.30 -18.68
N VAL A 124 1.81 -67.71 -19.85
CA VAL A 124 1.82 -68.43 -21.14
C VAL A 124 3.15 -69.14 -21.39
N GLU A 125 4.26 -68.59 -20.89
CA GLU A 125 5.59 -69.21 -20.98
C GLU A 125 5.78 -70.38 -19.99
N GLU A 126 5.14 -70.36 -18.81
CA GLU A 126 5.26 -71.46 -17.83
C GLU A 126 4.50 -72.74 -18.25
N LYS A 127 3.62 -72.65 -19.25
CA LYS A 127 2.76 -73.77 -19.70
C LYS A 127 3.25 -74.45 -20.99
N ARG A 128 4.50 -74.21 -21.40
CA ARG A 128 5.11 -74.79 -22.61
C ARG A 128 6.21 -75.79 -22.28
#